data_AF-A0A7V0MYG9-F1
#
_entry.id   AF-A0A7V0MYG9-F1
#
_cell.length_a   1.000
_cell.length_b   1.000
_cell.length_c   1.000
_cell.angle_alpha   90.00
_cell.angle_beta   90.00
_cell.angle_gamma   90.00
#
_symmetry.space_group_name_H-M   'P 1'
#
loop_
_entity.id
_entity.type
_entity.pdbx_description
1 polymer ?
#
loop_
_entity_poly.entity_id
_entity_poly.type
_entity_poly.pdbx_seq_one_letter_code
_entity_poly.pdbx_strand_id
1 'polypeptide(L)'
;GEMIEEGTLYIDTDGAKVGQVNGLAVYSYGEFMFGKPSRITAQTFIGNKGVINIEREAKLSGKTHDKGVLILSGYLGGKYGGKTPLALSATLTFEQSYSYVEGDSASAAELFAILSSLAELPIKQGIAVTGSVNQKGEIQPIGGVNEKIEGFFDTCKRKGLTGNQGVIIPRSNVKNLMLKKEVVEAVKEGKFHIYPISTVDEGIEILTGVAAGKRGPDGLFPEGTVNRKVEDKLFYLLQEQERLRKMAEKSQDSTIS
;
A
#
# COMPACT_ATOMS: atom_id res chain seq x y z
N GLY A 1 6.00 20.77 8.90
CA GLY A 1 7.38 20.75 8.37
C GLY A 1 8.33 20.36 9.46
N GLU A 2 8.40 21.16 10.53
CA GLU A 2 9.24 20.97 11.73
C GLU A 2 9.19 19.57 12.36
N MET A 3 7.99 19.01 12.59
CA MET A 3 7.88 17.69 13.25
C MET A 3 8.55 16.52 12.51
N ILE A 4 8.77 16.63 11.19
CA ILE A 4 9.51 15.59 10.45
C ILE A 4 11.02 15.76 10.67
N GLU A 5 11.50 17.01 10.80
CA GLU A 5 12.91 17.35 11.03
C GLU A 5 13.34 17.05 12.47
N GLU A 6 12.44 17.25 13.45
CA GLU A 6 12.67 16.89 14.85
C GLU A 6 12.60 15.37 15.12
N GLY A 7 12.34 14.56 14.09
CA GLY A 7 12.19 13.11 14.21
C GLY A 7 10.90 12.67 14.92
N THR A 8 9.95 13.58 15.16
CA THR A 8 8.68 13.29 15.83
C THR A 8 7.65 12.65 14.89
N LEU A 9 7.78 12.83 13.57
CA LEU A 9 7.03 12.08 12.55
C LEU A 9 7.93 11.07 11.82
N TYR A 10 7.64 9.78 11.98
CA TYR A 10 8.43 8.68 11.44
C TYR A 10 8.11 8.41 9.96
N ILE A 11 8.69 9.22 9.07
CA ILE A 11 8.67 8.98 7.61
C ILE A 11 10.05 8.55 7.14
N ASP A 12 10.18 7.29 6.74
CA ASP A 12 11.40 6.79 6.11
C ASP A 12 11.46 7.32 4.66
N THR A 13 12.61 7.83 4.22
CA THR A 13 12.82 8.34 2.84
C THR A 13 13.96 7.61 2.12
N ASP A 14 14.45 6.54 2.75
CA ASP A 14 15.48 5.63 2.24
C ASP A 14 15.33 4.26 2.92
N GLY A 15 16.03 3.25 2.41
CA GLY A 15 15.93 1.88 2.86
C GLY A 15 14.66 1.19 2.39
N ALA A 16 14.37 0.02 2.95
CA ALA A 16 13.22 -0.79 2.56
C ALA A 16 12.62 -1.53 3.75
N LYS A 17 11.29 -1.69 3.77
CA LYS A 17 10.54 -2.32 4.87
C LYS A 17 9.38 -3.16 4.35
N VAL A 18 9.14 -4.30 4.99
CA VAL A 18 8.00 -5.19 4.69
C VAL A 18 6.73 -4.60 5.31
N GLY A 19 5.64 -4.59 4.55
CA GLY A 19 4.33 -4.16 5.02
C GLY A 19 4.25 -2.67 5.33
N GLN A 20 5.17 -1.83 4.83
CA GLN A 20 5.19 -0.39 5.09
C GLN A 20 5.35 0.39 3.78
N VAL A 21 4.56 1.45 3.60
CA VAL A 21 4.64 2.34 2.43
C VAL A 21 4.35 3.78 2.83
N ASN A 22 4.91 4.73 2.09
CA ASN A 22 4.55 6.13 2.23
C ASN A 22 3.35 6.46 1.32
N GLY A 23 2.17 6.65 1.91
CA GLY A 23 1.03 7.25 1.23
C GLY A 23 1.13 8.78 1.20
N LEU A 24 0.35 9.44 0.34
CA LEU A 24 0.33 10.91 0.25
C LEU A 24 -1.08 11.46 0.48
N ALA A 25 -1.21 12.36 1.44
CA ALA A 25 -2.43 13.11 1.72
C ALA A 25 -2.27 14.59 1.37
N VAL A 26 -3.38 15.28 1.13
CA VAL A 26 -3.42 16.74 0.98
C VAL A 26 -4.10 17.32 2.21
N TYR A 27 -3.47 18.32 2.80
CA TYR A 27 -4.05 19.11 3.89
C TYR A 27 -4.36 20.50 3.36
N SER A 28 -5.53 21.02 3.75
CA SER A 28 -5.93 22.41 3.50
C SER A 28 -5.86 23.20 4.80
N TYR A 29 -5.25 24.39 4.74
CA TYR A 29 -5.26 25.37 5.82
C TYR A 29 -5.63 26.73 5.24
N GLY A 30 -6.89 27.12 5.38
CA GLY A 30 -7.45 28.26 4.66
C GLY A 30 -7.37 28.03 3.15
N GLU A 31 -6.71 28.95 2.43
CA GLU A 31 -6.52 28.88 0.98
C GLU A 31 -5.28 28.07 0.57
N PHE A 32 -4.43 27.67 1.52
CA PHE A 32 -3.22 26.92 1.23
C PHE A 32 -3.48 25.42 1.25
N MET A 33 -3.00 24.73 0.22
CA MET A 33 -2.98 23.27 0.14
C MET A 33 -1.54 22.78 0.11
N PHE A 34 -1.22 21.77 0.91
CA PHE A 34 0.09 21.13 0.89
C PHE A 34 -0.03 19.61 1.02
N GLY A 35 0.83 18.89 0.31
CA GLY A 35 0.96 17.45 0.45
C GLY A 35 1.77 17.09 1.68
N LYS A 36 1.40 15.99 2.32
CA LYS A 36 2.17 15.40 3.43
C LYS A 36 2.24 13.88 3.24
N PRO A 37 3.44 13.28 3.37
CA PRO A 37 3.54 11.84 3.44
C PRO A 37 2.99 11.31 4.76
N SER A 38 2.32 10.16 4.66
CA SER A 38 1.81 9.40 5.79
C SER A 38 2.35 7.99 5.70
N ARG A 39 2.93 7.50 6.80
CA ARG A 39 3.38 6.12 6.89
C ARG A 39 2.15 5.22 7.02
N ILE A 40 1.96 4.31 6.09
CA ILE A 40 0.90 3.31 6.10
C ILE A 40 1.54 1.95 6.37
N THR A 41 0.97 1.20 7.32
CA THR A 41 1.42 -0.15 7.65
C THR A 41 0.32 -1.18 7.42
N ALA A 42 0.74 -2.38 7.01
CA ALA A 42 -0.10 -3.55 6.89
C ALA A 42 0.53 -4.74 7.61
N GLN A 43 -0.27 -5.44 8.41
CA GLN A 43 0.11 -6.75 8.95
C GLN A 43 -0.89 -7.80 8.49
N THR A 44 -0.37 -8.95 8.05
CA THR A 44 -1.16 -10.07 7.56
C THR A 44 -0.88 -11.30 8.42
N PHE A 45 -1.96 -11.98 8.83
CA PHE A 45 -1.89 -13.13 9.71
C PHE A 45 -3.07 -14.06 9.48
N ILE A 46 -2.98 -15.26 10.04
CA ILE A 46 -4.03 -16.27 9.94
C ILE A 46 -5.34 -15.76 10.54
N GLY A 47 -6.44 -15.91 9.82
CA GLY A 47 -7.76 -15.51 10.29
C GLY A 47 -8.82 -15.53 9.20
N ASN A 48 -9.97 -14.94 9.46
CA ASN A 48 -11.12 -14.91 8.53
C ASN A 48 -11.84 -13.55 8.53
N LYS A 49 -11.20 -12.50 9.04
CA LYS A 49 -11.80 -11.15 9.12
C LYS A 49 -11.64 -10.35 7.83
N GLY A 50 -10.82 -10.82 6.88
CA GLY A 50 -10.50 -10.06 5.68
C GLY A 50 -9.65 -8.83 6.00
N VAL A 51 -9.84 -7.75 5.24
CA VAL A 51 -9.11 -6.49 5.44
C VAL A 51 -9.81 -5.63 6.50
N ILE A 52 -9.08 -5.28 7.55
CA ILE A 52 -9.51 -4.49 8.69
C ILE A 52 -8.86 -3.11 8.59
N ASN A 53 -9.69 -2.08 8.51
CA ASN A 53 -9.28 -0.68 8.56
C ASN A 53 -9.27 -0.20 10.02
N ILE A 54 -8.08 0.01 10.61
CA ILE A 54 -7.99 0.44 12.02
C ILE A 54 -8.63 1.81 12.21
N GLU A 55 -8.50 2.73 11.25
CA GLU A 55 -9.11 4.06 11.32
C GLU A 55 -10.63 3.95 11.38
N ARG A 56 -11.23 2.98 10.67
CA ARG A 56 -12.68 2.71 10.73
C ARG A 56 -13.12 2.22 12.08
N GLU A 57 -12.42 1.24 12.63
CA GLU A 57 -12.71 0.70 13.97
C GLU A 57 -12.57 1.78 15.05
N ALA A 58 -11.63 2.71 14.88
CA ALA A 58 -11.40 3.84 15.75
C ALA A 58 -12.34 5.04 15.49
N LYS A 59 -13.25 4.97 14.51
CA LYS A 59 -14.13 6.08 14.07
C LYS A 59 -13.38 7.32 13.58
N LEU A 60 -12.20 7.10 13.00
CA LEU A 60 -11.33 8.09 12.38
C LEU A 60 -11.32 8.01 10.85
N SER A 61 -12.12 7.14 10.23
CA SER A 61 -12.28 7.09 8.77
C SER A 61 -13.67 7.58 8.32
N GLY A 62 -13.74 7.97 7.05
CA GLY A 62 -14.99 8.28 6.39
C GLY A 62 -15.36 7.35 5.24
N LYS A 63 -16.54 7.59 4.66
CA LYS A 63 -17.25 6.59 3.84
C LYS A 63 -16.52 6.24 2.55
N THR A 64 -15.81 7.21 1.95
CA THR A 64 -15.09 6.98 0.70
C THR A 64 -13.84 6.14 0.96
N HIS A 65 -13.15 6.42 2.06
CA HIS A 65 -12.02 5.62 2.52
C HIS A 65 -12.45 4.19 2.86
N ASP A 66 -13.52 4.02 3.63
CA ASP A 66 -14.09 2.71 3.97
C ASP A 66 -14.45 1.89 2.72
N LYS A 67 -15.06 2.54 1.72
CA LYS A 67 -15.33 1.91 0.43
C LYS A 67 -14.03 1.49 -0.29
N GLY A 68 -12.99 2.32 -0.23
CA GLY A 68 -11.66 2.01 -0.75
C GLY A 68 -11.11 0.71 -0.16
N VAL A 69 -11.19 0.54 1.16
CA VAL A 69 -10.73 -0.69 1.83
C VAL A 69 -11.54 -1.93 1.41
N LEU A 70 -12.86 -1.78 1.21
CA LEU A 70 -13.69 -2.86 0.68
C LEU A 70 -13.29 -3.26 -0.75
N ILE A 71 -12.86 -2.29 -1.58
CA ILE A 71 -12.33 -2.59 -2.91
C ILE A 71 -11.06 -3.45 -2.84
N LEU A 72 -10.20 -3.22 -1.83
CA LEU A 72 -9.01 -4.04 -1.62
C LEU A 72 -9.37 -5.51 -1.35
N SER A 73 -10.42 -5.73 -0.55
CA SER A 73 -10.94 -7.08 -0.29
C SER A 73 -11.44 -7.75 -1.58
N GLY A 74 -12.15 -6.99 -2.43
CA GLY A 74 -12.59 -7.47 -3.76
C GLY A 74 -11.43 -7.80 -4.70
N TYR A 75 -10.38 -6.97 -4.71
CA TYR A 75 -9.16 -7.24 -5.47
C TYR A 75 -8.46 -8.52 -5.01
N LEU A 76 -8.22 -8.68 -3.69
CA LEU A 76 -7.55 -9.86 -3.15
C LEU A 76 -8.34 -11.13 -3.45
N GLY A 77 -9.66 -11.11 -3.22
CA GLY A 77 -10.54 -12.22 -3.54
C GLY A 77 -10.56 -12.56 -5.03
N GLY A 78 -10.63 -11.54 -5.90
CA GLY A 78 -10.64 -11.72 -7.35
C GLY A 78 -9.32 -12.22 -7.92
N LYS A 79 -8.18 -11.78 -7.37
CA LYS A 79 -6.85 -12.13 -7.88
C LYS A 79 -6.31 -13.46 -7.33
N TYR A 80 -6.60 -13.76 -6.06
CA TYR A 80 -6.02 -14.90 -5.34
C TYR A 80 -7.03 -15.90 -4.77
N GLY A 81 -8.32 -15.54 -4.65
CA GLY A 81 -9.30 -16.39 -3.97
C GLY A 81 -9.60 -17.71 -4.67
N GLY A 82 -9.38 -17.83 -5.98
CA GLY A 82 -9.64 -19.06 -6.71
C GLY A 82 -11.06 -19.59 -6.46
N LYS A 83 -11.17 -20.77 -5.84
CA LYS A 83 -12.46 -21.42 -5.46
C LYS A 83 -12.73 -21.42 -3.94
N THR A 84 -11.83 -20.88 -3.12
CA THR A 84 -11.88 -20.98 -1.65
C THR A 84 -11.82 -19.60 -1.00
N PRO A 85 -12.56 -19.35 0.10
CA PRO A 85 -12.40 -18.11 0.86
C PRO A 85 -10.95 -17.90 1.31
N LEU A 86 -10.50 -16.65 1.34
CA LEU A 86 -9.18 -16.30 1.84
C LEU A 86 -9.13 -16.48 3.37
N ALA A 87 -8.27 -17.38 3.85
CA ALA A 87 -7.98 -17.59 5.27
C ALA A 87 -7.01 -16.50 5.80
N LEU A 88 -7.40 -15.23 5.62
CA LEU A 88 -6.57 -14.07 5.92
C LEU A 88 -7.32 -13.07 6.82
N SER A 89 -6.59 -12.54 7.80
CA SER A 89 -6.86 -11.22 8.39
C SER A 89 -5.69 -10.29 8.04
N ALA A 90 -6.00 -9.11 7.50
CA ALA A 90 -5.02 -8.07 7.20
C ALA A 90 -5.42 -6.77 7.88
N THR A 91 -4.59 -6.22 8.76
CA THR A 91 -4.85 -4.93 9.42
C THR A 91 -4.10 -3.82 8.73
N LEU A 92 -4.77 -2.72 8.42
CA LEU A 92 -4.22 -1.49 7.84
C LEU A 92 -4.33 -0.34 8.84
N THR A 93 -3.30 0.50 8.90
CA THR A 93 -3.35 1.77 9.64
C THR A 93 -2.46 2.86 9.03
N PHE A 94 -2.89 4.11 9.21
CA PHE A 94 -2.10 5.32 9.03
C PHE A 94 -1.40 5.65 10.34
N GLU A 95 -0.12 5.36 10.38
CA GLU A 95 0.71 5.54 11.55
C GLU A 95 0.83 7.02 11.93
N GLN A 96 0.70 7.28 13.23
CA GLN A 96 0.70 8.64 13.79
C GLN A 96 -0.37 9.56 13.18
N SER A 97 -1.45 8.99 12.62
CA SER A 97 -2.64 9.73 12.22
C SER A 97 -3.63 9.80 13.38
N TYR A 98 -3.77 11.00 13.95
CA TYR A 98 -4.78 11.31 14.98
C TYR A 98 -5.99 12.08 14.41
N SER A 99 -6.01 12.26 13.08
CA SER A 99 -7.02 13.04 12.38
C SER A 99 -7.89 12.15 11.50
N TYR A 100 -9.01 12.70 11.08
CA TYR A 100 -9.96 12.02 10.21
C TYR A 100 -9.34 11.74 8.82
N VAL A 101 -9.46 10.50 8.35
CA VAL A 101 -8.99 10.02 7.05
C VAL A 101 -10.17 9.84 6.10
N GLU A 102 -10.14 10.48 4.95
CA GLU A 102 -11.22 10.46 3.96
C GLU A 102 -10.68 10.49 2.53
N GLY A 103 -11.47 9.98 1.58
CA GLY A 103 -11.09 9.80 0.18
C GLY A 103 -10.47 8.43 -0.11
N ASP A 104 -10.29 8.11 -1.38
CA ASP A 104 -9.80 6.81 -1.87
C ASP A 104 -8.37 6.87 -2.42
N SER A 105 -7.73 8.04 -2.38
CA SER A 105 -6.44 8.28 -3.04
C SER A 105 -5.22 7.58 -2.41
N ALA A 106 -5.41 6.89 -1.28
CA ALA A 106 -4.42 6.07 -0.60
C ALA A 106 -4.60 4.56 -0.86
N SER A 107 -5.70 4.14 -1.50
CA SER A 107 -6.05 2.72 -1.65
C SER A 107 -5.00 1.91 -2.42
N ALA A 108 -4.33 2.50 -3.41
CA ALA A 108 -3.20 1.83 -4.07
C ALA A 108 -2.02 1.59 -3.09
N ALA A 109 -1.70 2.57 -2.24
CA ALA A 109 -0.64 2.45 -1.24
C ALA A 109 -0.98 1.35 -0.22
N GLU A 110 -2.19 1.38 0.35
CA GLU A 110 -2.69 0.36 1.27
C GLU A 110 -2.60 -1.06 0.68
N LEU A 111 -2.98 -1.20 -0.59
CA LEU A 111 -2.85 -2.47 -1.30
C LEU A 111 -1.40 -2.93 -1.41
N PHE A 112 -0.48 -2.04 -1.77
CA PHE A 112 0.95 -2.38 -1.82
C PHE A 112 1.49 -2.81 -0.47
N ALA A 113 1.08 -2.16 0.63
CA ALA A 113 1.46 -2.59 1.97
C ALA A 113 0.97 -4.01 2.28
N ILE A 114 -0.28 -4.34 1.95
CA ILE A 114 -0.81 -5.71 2.12
C ILE A 114 -0.03 -6.72 1.28
N LEU A 115 0.19 -6.43 -0.01
CA LEU A 115 0.91 -7.33 -0.92
C LEU A 115 2.35 -7.55 -0.45
N SER A 116 3.02 -6.50 0.03
CA SER A 116 4.34 -6.58 0.64
C SER A 116 4.34 -7.47 1.89
N SER A 117 3.35 -7.30 2.78
CA SER A 117 3.19 -8.12 3.99
C SER A 117 2.97 -9.60 3.65
N LEU A 118 2.11 -9.91 2.67
CA LEU A 118 1.85 -11.27 2.21
C LEU A 118 3.06 -11.91 1.51
N ALA A 119 3.75 -11.15 0.65
CA ALA A 119 4.89 -11.64 -0.11
C ALA A 119 6.20 -11.70 0.71
N GLU A 120 6.21 -11.10 1.90
CA GLU A 120 7.41 -10.85 2.72
C GLU A 120 8.50 -10.11 1.92
N LEU A 121 8.10 -9.23 1.01
CA LEU A 121 9.00 -8.44 0.17
C LEU A 121 9.07 -6.99 0.66
N PRO A 122 10.26 -6.44 0.89
CA PRO A 122 10.38 -5.08 1.37
C PRO A 122 10.06 -4.06 0.27
N ILE A 123 9.34 -3.00 0.63
CA ILE A 123 9.07 -1.85 -0.22
C ILE A 123 10.14 -0.78 0.01
N LYS A 124 10.68 -0.21 -1.07
CA LYS A 124 11.59 0.95 -1.04
C LYS A 124 10.89 2.16 -0.43
N GLN A 125 11.35 2.63 0.73
CA GLN A 125 10.73 3.74 1.45
C GLN A 125 11.04 5.10 0.82
N GLY A 126 12.07 5.19 -0.02
CA GLY A 126 12.30 6.38 -0.85
C GLY A 126 11.21 6.65 -1.88
N ILE A 127 10.28 5.72 -2.11
CA ILE A 127 9.19 5.89 -3.08
C ILE A 127 7.86 6.03 -2.34
N ALA A 128 7.20 7.17 -2.52
CA ALA A 128 5.83 7.37 -2.05
C ALA A 128 4.81 7.00 -3.13
N VAL A 129 3.57 6.75 -2.70
CA VAL A 129 2.49 6.30 -3.56
C VAL A 129 1.25 7.16 -3.36
N THR A 130 0.64 7.58 -4.45
CA THR A 130 -0.75 8.03 -4.46
C THR A 130 -1.48 7.45 -5.66
N GLY A 131 -2.79 7.22 -5.49
CA GLY A 131 -3.63 6.62 -6.51
C GLY A 131 -4.80 5.90 -5.86
N SER A 132 -5.96 6.00 -6.49
CA SER A 132 -7.07 5.10 -6.19
C SER A 132 -6.89 3.80 -6.98
N VAL A 133 -7.49 2.70 -6.53
CA VAL A 133 -7.46 1.41 -7.22
C VAL A 133 -8.85 0.81 -7.27
N ASN A 134 -9.19 0.16 -8.38
CA ASN A 134 -10.44 -0.60 -8.49
C ASN A 134 -10.24 -2.10 -8.22
N GLN A 135 -11.34 -2.86 -8.21
CA GLN A 135 -11.29 -4.31 -7.93
C GLN A 135 -10.52 -5.14 -8.97
N LYS A 136 -10.21 -4.57 -10.14
CA LYS A 136 -9.41 -5.22 -11.19
C LYS A 136 -7.92 -4.86 -11.13
N GLY A 137 -7.53 -4.00 -10.18
CA GLY A 137 -6.14 -3.56 -10.03
C GLY A 137 -5.73 -2.46 -10.99
N GLU A 138 -6.69 -1.73 -11.56
CA GLU A 138 -6.41 -0.56 -12.39
C GLU A 138 -6.27 0.68 -11.50
N ILE A 139 -5.24 1.48 -11.77
CA ILE A 139 -4.93 2.68 -11.00
C ILE A 139 -5.71 3.86 -11.55
N GLN A 140 -6.40 4.57 -10.66
CA GLN A 140 -7.39 5.60 -10.97
C GLN A 140 -6.89 6.99 -10.57
N PRO A 141 -7.33 8.05 -11.29
CA PRO A 141 -6.87 9.40 -11.04
C PRO A 141 -7.26 9.90 -9.65
N ILE A 142 -6.45 10.83 -9.14
CA ILE A 142 -6.64 11.48 -7.84
C ILE A 142 -6.60 13.00 -7.99
N GLY A 143 -7.12 13.71 -6.98
CA GLY A 143 -6.95 15.15 -6.82
C GLY A 143 -5.64 15.51 -6.10
N GLY A 144 -5.16 16.72 -6.34
CA GLY A 144 -4.00 17.30 -5.65
C GLY A 144 -2.66 16.61 -5.95
N VAL A 145 -2.47 16.13 -7.19
CA VAL A 145 -1.25 15.37 -7.56
C VAL A 145 0.02 16.21 -7.42
N ASN A 146 -0.03 17.51 -7.71
CA ASN A 146 1.12 18.39 -7.64
C ASN A 146 1.54 18.59 -6.18
N GLU A 147 0.58 18.94 -5.31
CA GLU A 147 0.79 19.16 -3.88
C GLU A 147 1.36 17.91 -3.21
N LYS A 148 0.85 16.73 -3.58
CA LYS A 148 1.33 15.44 -3.08
C LYS A 148 2.78 15.16 -3.49
N ILE A 149 3.11 15.33 -4.77
CA ILE A 149 4.48 15.13 -5.26
C ILE A 149 5.43 16.09 -4.56
N GLU A 150 5.08 17.38 -4.54
CA GLU A 150 5.91 18.43 -3.94
C GLU A 150 6.10 18.22 -2.43
N GLY A 151 5.05 17.82 -1.71
CA GLY A 151 5.15 17.55 -0.27
C GLY A 151 6.10 16.39 0.06
N PHE A 152 6.14 15.35 -0.77
CA PHE A 152 7.11 14.27 -0.59
C PHE A 152 8.52 14.69 -1.01
N PHE A 153 8.65 15.42 -2.11
CA PHE A 153 9.93 15.99 -2.54
C PHE A 153 10.56 16.86 -1.44
N ASP A 154 9.79 17.77 -0.85
CA ASP A 154 10.24 18.63 0.25
C ASP A 154 10.70 17.80 1.46
N THR A 155 9.98 16.72 1.77
CA THR A 155 10.35 15.79 2.84
C THR A 155 11.68 15.08 2.55
N CYS A 156 11.87 14.59 1.32
CA CYS A 156 13.11 13.96 0.90
C CYS A 156 14.28 14.95 0.87
N LYS A 157 14.05 16.17 0.37
CA LYS A 157 15.05 17.25 0.31
C LYS A 157 15.55 17.62 1.70
N ARG A 158 14.66 17.75 2.68
CA ARG A 158 15.02 18.02 4.08
C ARG A 158 15.84 16.90 4.71
N LYS A 159 15.54 15.64 4.39
CA LYS A 159 16.29 14.46 4.87
C LYS A 159 17.55 14.14 4.06
N GLY A 160 17.76 14.83 2.95
CA GLY A 160 18.83 14.56 1.99
C GLY A 160 18.37 13.68 0.83
N LEU A 161 18.47 14.21 -0.39
CA LEU A 161 18.22 13.44 -1.62
C LEU A 161 19.35 12.45 -1.85
N THR A 162 19.00 11.18 -2.03
CA THR A 162 19.93 10.09 -2.37
C THR A 162 19.95 9.79 -3.86
N GLY A 163 18.98 10.35 -4.61
CA GLY A 163 18.78 10.06 -6.03
C GLY A 163 17.88 8.86 -6.30
N ASN A 164 17.44 8.15 -5.26
CA ASN A 164 16.51 7.01 -5.40
C ASN A 164 15.07 7.36 -5.04
N GLN A 165 14.81 8.59 -4.58
CA GLN A 165 13.48 8.99 -4.15
C GLN A 165 12.55 9.33 -5.30
N GLY A 166 11.25 9.14 -5.10
CA GLY A 166 10.26 9.49 -6.11
C GLY A 166 8.83 9.22 -5.70
N VAL A 167 7.91 9.45 -6.63
CA VAL A 167 6.47 9.26 -6.39
C VAL A 167 5.85 8.43 -7.51
N ILE A 168 5.15 7.36 -7.12
CA ILE A 168 4.21 6.64 -7.97
C ILE A 168 2.91 7.42 -8.04
N ILE A 169 2.44 7.66 -9.27
CA ILE A 169 1.18 8.36 -9.55
C ILE A 169 0.33 7.59 -10.57
N PRO A 170 -0.99 7.85 -10.65
CA PRO A 170 -1.81 7.36 -11.75
C PRO A 170 -1.32 7.93 -13.08
N ARG A 171 -1.16 7.08 -14.11
CA ARG A 171 -0.78 7.51 -15.47
C ARG A 171 -1.75 8.56 -16.02
N SER A 172 -3.03 8.46 -15.66
CA SER A 172 -4.06 9.43 -16.05
C SER A 172 -3.85 10.84 -15.49
N ASN A 173 -3.07 11.00 -14.41
CA ASN A 173 -2.74 12.30 -13.82
C ASN A 173 -1.54 12.99 -14.46
N VAL A 174 -0.81 12.35 -15.38
CA VAL A 174 0.36 12.96 -16.05
C VAL A 174 -0.01 14.28 -16.72
N LYS A 175 -1.20 14.36 -17.34
CA LYS A 175 -1.72 15.59 -17.96
C LYS A 175 -2.03 16.73 -16.98
N ASN A 176 -2.06 16.44 -15.67
CA ASN A 176 -2.35 17.42 -14.62
C ASN A 176 -1.08 17.96 -13.96
N LEU A 177 0.10 17.47 -14.35
CA LEU A 177 1.36 17.85 -13.73
C LEU A 177 1.73 19.30 -14.10
N MET A 178 1.85 20.13 -13.06
CA MET A 178 2.25 21.53 -13.08
C MET A 178 3.16 21.78 -11.87
N LEU A 179 4.27 21.04 -11.81
CA LEU A 179 5.17 21.00 -10.66
C LEU A 179 6.06 22.25 -10.60
N LYS A 180 6.43 22.66 -9.38
CA LYS A 180 7.48 23.67 -9.16
C LYS A 180 8.74 23.35 -9.96
N LYS A 181 9.39 24.42 -10.45
CA LYS A 181 10.63 24.34 -11.23
C LYS A 181 11.71 23.49 -10.54
N GLU A 182 11.85 23.61 -9.23
CA GLU A 182 12.87 22.83 -8.49
C GLU A 182 12.65 21.33 -8.56
N VAL A 183 11.39 20.86 -8.55
CA VAL A 183 11.07 19.43 -8.68
C VAL A 183 11.39 18.97 -10.10
N VAL A 184 11.05 19.79 -11.10
CA VAL A 184 11.36 19.49 -12.50
C VAL A 184 12.87 19.38 -12.73
N GLU A 185 13.66 20.29 -12.17
CA GLU A 185 15.13 20.22 -12.28
C GLU A 185 15.70 19.01 -11.55
N ALA A 186 15.22 18.68 -10.34
CA ALA A 186 15.65 17.47 -9.63
C ALA A 186 15.34 16.19 -10.42
N VAL A 187 14.21 16.14 -11.12
CA VAL A 187 13.86 15.01 -12.01
C VAL A 187 14.79 14.95 -13.22
N LYS A 188 15.08 16.08 -13.87
CA LYS A 188 16.03 16.14 -15.00
C LYS A 188 17.44 15.70 -14.60
N GLU A 189 17.87 16.05 -13.39
CA GLU A 189 19.17 15.68 -12.83
C GLU A 189 19.21 14.24 -12.30
N GLY A 190 18.11 13.49 -12.35
CA GLY A 190 18.02 12.12 -11.84
C GLY A 190 18.06 12.03 -10.31
N LYS A 191 17.83 13.13 -9.59
CA LYS A 191 17.82 13.19 -8.13
C LYS A 191 16.46 12.83 -7.51
N PHE A 192 15.41 12.86 -8.31
CA PHE A 192 14.05 12.51 -7.91
C PHE A 192 13.30 11.91 -9.10
N HIS A 193 12.31 11.06 -8.87
CA HIS A 193 11.65 10.31 -9.94
C HIS A 193 10.12 10.39 -9.86
N ILE A 194 9.46 10.35 -11.02
CA ILE A 194 8.00 10.25 -11.10
C ILE A 194 7.66 9.01 -11.92
N TYR A 195 6.88 8.11 -11.32
CA TYR A 195 6.54 6.82 -11.88
C TYR A 195 5.04 6.75 -12.21
N PRO A 196 4.63 7.08 -13.44
CA PRO A 196 3.24 6.94 -13.84
C PRO A 196 2.89 5.46 -14.09
N ILE A 197 1.97 4.93 -13.31
CA ILE A 197 1.52 3.53 -13.43
C ILE A 197 0.04 3.44 -13.83
N SER A 198 -0.30 2.34 -14.50
CA SER A 198 -1.68 2.01 -14.89
C SER A 198 -2.26 0.85 -14.10
N THR A 199 -1.41 -0.01 -13.53
CA THR A 199 -1.84 -1.21 -12.81
C THR A 199 -1.08 -1.40 -11.51
N VAL A 200 -1.67 -2.16 -10.59
CA VAL A 200 -1.02 -2.59 -9.34
C VAL A 200 0.27 -3.38 -9.63
N ASP A 201 0.28 -4.19 -10.70
CA ASP A 201 1.47 -4.99 -11.05
C ASP A 201 2.67 -4.09 -11.41
N GLU A 202 2.46 -3.01 -12.18
CA GLU A 202 3.53 -2.04 -12.46
C GLU A 202 4.08 -1.39 -11.18
N GLY A 203 3.19 -1.00 -10.28
CA GLY A 203 3.58 -0.33 -9.03
C GLY A 203 4.36 -1.23 -8.08
N ILE A 204 3.93 -2.48 -7.89
CA ILE A 204 4.60 -3.39 -6.96
C ILE A 204 5.99 -3.81 -7.47
N GLU A 205 6.18 -3.89 -8.79
CA GLU A 205 7.48 -4.11 -9.42
C GLU A 205 8.46 -2.98 -9.11
N ILE A 206 8.03 -1.72 -9.24
CA ILE A 206 8.86 -0.55 -8.93
C ILE A 206 9.26 -0.56 -7.44
N LEU A 207 8.28 -0.79 -6.56
CA LEU A 207 8.44 -0.71 -5.11
C LEU A 207 9.34 -1.81 -4.54
N THR A 208 9.28 -3.02 -5.09
CA THR A 208 10.01 -4.20 -4.58
C THR A 208 11.24 -4.57 -5.40
N GLY A 209 11.28 -4.18 -6.68
CA GLY A 209 12.29 -4.65 -7.64
C GLY A 209 12.08 -6.09 -8.12
N VAL A 210 10.95 -6.71 -7.78
CA VAL A 210 10.61 -8.10 -8.14
C VAL A 210 9.46 -8.09 -9.14
N ALA A 211 9.55 -8.88 -10.21
CA ALA A 211 8.49 -9.03 -11.21
C ALA A 211 7.15 -9.42 -10.55
N ALA A 212 6.05 -8.79 -10.95
CA ALA A 212 4.74 -9.07 -10.37
C ALA A 212 4.29 -10.49 -10.71
N GLY A 213 4.53 -10.93 -11.94
CA GLY A 213 4.14 -12.26 -12.46
C GLY A 213 2.68 -12.32 -12.88
N LYS A 214 2.41 -12.85 -14.08
CA LYS A 214 1.05 -13.04 -14.59
C LYS A 214 0.68 -14.51 -14.54
N ARG A 215 -0.59 -14.80 -14.21
CA ARG A 215 -1.10 -16.16 -14.14
C ARG A 215 -0.99 -16.83 -15.52
N GLY A 216 -0.32 -17.97 -15.58
CA GLY A 216 -0.13 -18.73 -16.81
C GLY A 216 -1.36 -19.55 -17.21
N PRO A 217 -1.31 -20.24 -18.37
CA PRO A 217 -2.38 -21.14 -18.83
C PRO A 217 -2.62 -22.34 -17.88
N ASP A 218 -1.60 -22.72 -17.11
CA ASP A 218 -1.66 -23.73 -16.04
C ASP A 218 -2.42 -23.24 -14.79
N GLY A 219 -2.80 -21.97 -14.77
CA GLY A 219 -3.48 -21.35 -13.64
C GLY A 219 -2.55 -20.95 -12.51
N LEU A 220 -1.22 -20.98 -12.68
CA LEU A 220 -0.26 -20.63 -11.63
C LEU A 220 0.46 -19.31 -11.94
N PHE A 221 0.91 -18.61 -10.89
CA PHE A 221 1.89 -17.54 -11.06
C PHE A 221 3.32 -18.10 -11.16
N PRO A 222 4.21 -17.49 -11.97
CA PRO A 222 5.59 -17.93 -12.11
C PRO A 222 6.37 -17.85 -10.79
N GLU A 223 7.27 -18.80 -10.54
CA GLU A 223 8.13 -18.80 -9.36
C GLU A 223 8.99 -17.52 -9.26
N GLY A 224 9.29 -17.12 -8.02
CA GLY A 224 10.09 -15.93 -7.73
C GLY A 224 9.36 -14.59 -7.93
N THR A 225 8.14 -14.59 -8.48
CA THR A 225 7.32 -13.39 -8.68
C THR A 225 6.54 -12.97 -7.42
N VAL A 226 6.14 -11.70 -7.36
CA VAL A 226 5.36 -11.16 -6.22
C VAL A 226 4.05 -11.93 -6.07
N ASN A 227 3.26 -12.05 -7.14
CA ASN A 227 1.94 -12.68 -7.08
C ASN A 227 2.03 -14.15 -6.71
N ARG A 228 3.11 -14.85 -7.08
CA ARG A 228 3.35 -16.22 -6.63
C ARG A 228 3.61 -16.30 -5.13
N LYS A 229 4.48 -15.44 -4.59
CA LYS A 229 4.75 -15.39 -3.15
C LYS A 229 3.50 -15.10 -2.33
N VAL A 230 2.65 -14.18 -2.82
CA VAL A 230 1.36 -13.89 -2.20
C VAL A 230 0.45 -15.13 -2.19
N GLU A 231 0.31 -15.80 -3.33
CA GLU A 231 -0.51 -17.01 -3.45
C GLU A 231 0.00 -18.15 -2.55
N ASP A 232 1.31 -18.38 -2.50
CA ASP A 232 1.93 -19.38 -1.62
C ASP A 232 1.67 -19.05 -0.15
N LYS A 233 1.79 -17.78 0.26
CA LYS A 233 1.48 -17.36 1.64
C LYS A 233 0.02 -17.59 2.00
N LEU A 234 -0.90 -17.22 1.11
CA LEU A 234 -2.34 -17.42 1.33
C LEU A 234 -2.70 -18.91 1.43
N PHE A 235 -2.09 -19.75 0.60
CA PHE A 235 -2.26 -21.20 0.68
C PHE A 235 -1.73 -21.77 2.00
N TYR A 236 -0.55 -21.31 2.44
CA TYR A 236 0.01 -21.67 3.74
C TYR A 236 -0.95 -21.30 4.90
N LEU A 237 -1.50 -20.08 4.90
CA LEU A 237 -2.44 -19.64 5.94
C LEU A 237 -3.72 -20.51 5.97
N LEU A 238 -4.21 -20.92 4.80
CA LEU A 238 -5.36 -21.82 4.69
C LEU A 238 -5.06 -23.21 5.27
N GLN A 239 -3.92 -23.81 4.91
CA GLN A 239 -3.50 -25.10 5.46
C GLN A 239 -3.36 -25.06 6.97
N GLU A 240 -2.77 -23.99 7.50
CA GLU A 240 -2.59 -23.82 8.93
C GLU A 240 -3.92 -23.62 9.67
N GLN A 241 -4.89 -22.94 9.06
CA GLN A 241 -6.24 -22.77 9.63
C GLN A 241 -6.95 -24.12 9.76
N GLU A 242 -6.89 -24.96 8.72
CA GLU A 242 -7.45 -26.31 8.74
C GLU A 242 -6.74 -27.21 9.77
N ARG A 243 -5.43 -27.07 9.92
CA ARG A 243 -4.65 -27.80 10.94
C ARG A 243 -5.12 -27.44 12.34
N LEU A 244 -5.20 -26.15 12.64
CA LEU A 244 -5.63 -25.65 13.96
C LEU A 244 -7.08 -26.06 14.28
N ARG A 245 -7.97 -26.02 13.29
CA ARG A 245 -9.36 -26.47 13.45
C ARG A 245 -9.43 -27.95 13.83
N LYS A 246 -8.73 -28.82 13.11
CA LYS A 246 -8.69 -30.27 13.41
C LYS A 246 -8.10 -30.57 14.79
N MET A 247 -7.12 -29.78 15.23
CA MET A 247 -6.56 -29.91 16.59
C MET A 247 -7.58 -29.53 17.67
N ALA A 248 -8.35 -28.46 17.45
CA ALA A 248 -9.39 -28.04 18.39
C ALA A 248 -10.53 -29.07 18.53
N GLU A 249 -10.97 -29.67 17.41
CA GLU A 249 -11.99 -30.73 17.37
C GLU A 249 -11.52 -31.97 18.17
N LYS A 250 -10.27 -32.43 17.96
CA LYS A 250 -9.71 -33.57 18.71
C LYS A 250 -9.58 -33.34 20.22
N SER A 251 -9.25 -32.11 20.64
CA SER A 251 -9.13 -31.76 22.07
C SER A 251 -10.50 -31.72 22.77
N GLN A 252 -11.58 -31.39 22.05
CA GLN A 252 -12.94 -31.43 22.59
C GLN A 252 -13.42 -32.86 22.82
N ASP A 253 -13.15 -33.78 21.88
CA ASP A 253 -13.51 -35.19 22.03
C ASP A 253 -12.77 -35.87 23.20
N SER A 254 -11.50 -35.50 23.46
CA SER A 254 -10.72 -36.04 24.58
C SER A 254 -11.12 -35.49 25.96
N THR A 255 -11.88 -34.40 26.03
CA THR A 255 -12.32 -33.79 27.31
C THR A 255 -13.70 -34.30 27.76
N ILE A 256 -14.45 -34.92 26.84
CA ILE A 256 -15.78 -35.51 27.08
C ILE A 256 -15.69 -37.02 27.39
N SER A 257 -14.49 -37.60 27.25
CA SER A 257 -14.15 -38.99 27.57
C SER A 257 -13.60 -39.12 28.99
#